data_AF-A0A4R5BK28-F1
#
_entry.id   AF-A0A4R5BK28-F1
#
_cell.length_a   1.000
_cell.length_b   1.000
_cell.length_c   1.000
_cell.angle_alpha   90.00
_cell.angle_beta   90.00
_cell.angle_gamma   90.00
#
_symmetry.space_group_name_H-M   'P 1'
#
loop_
_entity.id
_entity.type
_entity.pdbx_description
1 polymer ?
#
loop_
_entity_poly.entity_id
_entity_poly.type
_entity_poly.pdbx_seq_one_letter_code
_entity_poly.pdbx_strand_id
1 'polypeptide(L)'
;MRSQKAGRRTRIAVVAAAIATAALGAGIGAAPAQASTHRGVNGCFAWSYGDGNTSVTTYWHNRCSTKHKLKIKYSLSWTTRTYTAVVKGNAKGHKKLQTATIVSIYDGGRA
;
A
#
# COMPACT_ATOMS: atom_id res chain seq x y z
N MET A 1 -44.12 -25.12 24.64
CA MET A 1 -44.37 -26.37 23.88
C MET A 1 -43.21 -26.61 22.92
N ARG A 2 -42.51 -27.75 23.10
CA ARG A 2 -41.87 -28.66 22.10
C ARG A 2 -40.87 -28.07 21.09
N SER A 3 -39.69 -28.64 20.85
CA SER A 3 -39.04 -29.85 21.33
C SER A 3 -37.60 -29.84 20.81
N GLN A 4 -36.61 -30.06 21.67
CA GLN A 4 -35.34 -30.64 21.24
C GLN A 4 -35.62 -32.07 20.74
N LYS A 5 -35.05 -32.46 19.60
CA LYS A 5 -34.90 -33.88 19.24
C LYS A 5 -33.51 -34.12 18.67
N ALA A 6 -32.75 -34.86 19.48
CA ALA A 6 -31.53 -35.53 19.09
C ALA A 6 -31.81 -36.53 17.95
N GLY A 7 -30.87 -36.61 17.02
CA GLY A 7 -30.80 -37.68 16.01
C GLY A 7 -29.36 -38.03 15.76
N ARG A 8 -28.77 -38.87 16.62
CA ARG A 8 -27.53 -39.60 16.30
C ARG A 8 -27.84 -40.54 15.15
N ARG A 9 -27.23 -40.31 13.98
CA ARG A 9 -27.07 -41.33 12.94
C ARG A 9 -25.61 -41.33 12.49
N THR A 10 -24.90 -42.29 13.08
CA THR A 10 -23.97 -43.21 12.43
C THR A 10 -22.98 -42.62 11.42
N ARG A 11 -21.72 -42.53 11.87
CA ARG A 11 -20.54 -42.47 11.00
C ARG A 11 -20.50 -43.73 10.12
N ILE A 12 -20.18 -43.57 8.83
CA ILE A 12 -19.30 -44.41 7.98
C ILE A 12 -19.60 -44.02 6.52
N ALA A 13 -18.61 -43.46 5.83
CA ALA A 13 -18.36 -43.75 4.41
C ALA A 13 -16.99 -43.17 4.01
N VAL A 14 -16.01 -44.08 4.04
CA VAL A 14 -14.97 -44.31 3.03
C VAL A 14 -14.20 -43.09 2.47
N VAL A 15 -12.90 -43.13 2.75
CA VAL A 15 -11.81 -42.39 2.11
C VAL A 15 -11.91 -42.49 0.58
N ALA A 16 -12.10 -41.36 -0.09
CA ALA A 16 -11.70 -41.20 -1.49
C ALA A 16 -10.40 -40.39 -1.50
N ALA A 17 -9.28 -41.09 -1.58
CA ALA A 17 -7.99 -40.50 -1.93
C ALA A 17 -8.08 -40.03 -3.38
N ALA A 18 -8.39 -38.75 -3.59
CA ALA A 18 -8.17 -38.11 -4.88
C ALA A 18 -6.68 -37.82 -5.00
N ILE A 19 -5.94 -38.74 -5.62
CA ILE A 19 -4.62 -38.45 -6.17
C ILE A 19 -4.85 -37.53 -7.36
N ALA A 20 -4.95 -36.22 -7.09
CA ALA A 20 -4.86 -35.22 -8.13
C ALA A 20 -3.38 -35.12 -8.53
N THR A 21 -3.07 -35.83 -9.60
CA THR A 21 -1.87 -35.69 -10.42
C THR A 21 -1.43 -34.23 -10.50
N ALA A 22 -0.19 -33.96 -10.11
CA ALA A 22 0.49 -32.71 -10.36
C ALA A 22 0.54 -32.45 -11.88
N ALA A 23 -0.43 -31.69 -12.38
CA ALA A 23 -0.27 -31.01 -13.65
C ALA A 23 0.63 -29.81 -13.37
N LEU A 24 1.92 -29.94 -13.70
CA LEU A 24 2.82 -28.82 -13.95
C LEU A 24 2.33 -28.07 -15.18
N GLY A 25 1.21 -27.35 -15.02
CA GLY A 25 0.86 -26.24 -15.88
C GLY A 25 1.62 -25.03 -15.36
N ALA A 26 2.88 -24.89 -15.74
CA ALA A 26 3.56 -23.61 -15.71
C ALA A 26 2.88 -22.72 -16.76
N GLY A 27 1.67 -22.27 -16.46
CA GLY A 27 1.12 -21.10 -17.10
C GLY A 27 2.13 -20.00 -16.80
N ILE A 28 2.71 -19.42 -17.84
CA ILE A 28 3.36 -18.13 -17.77
C ILE A 28 2.23 -17.13 -17.50
N GLY A 29 1.65 -17.19 -16.31
CA GLY A 29 0.93 -16.08 -15.75
C GLY A 29 1.98 -14.99 -15.64
N ALA A 30 1.86 -13.96 -16.45
CA ALA A 30 2.58 -12.73 -16.18
C ALA A 30 2.22 -12.34 -14.75
N ALA A 31 3.10 -12.64 -13.79
CA ALA A 31 2.98 -12.11 -12.46
C ALA A 31 2.94 -10.59 -12.67
N PRO A 32 1.85 -9.90 -12.28
CA PRO A 32 1.81 -8.46 -12.43
C PRO A 32 3.04 -7.94 -11.72
N ALA A 33 3.88 -7.15 -12.42
CA ALA A 33 5.04 -6.53 -11.82
C ALA A 33 4.58 -5.88 -10.51
N GLN A 34 5.02 -6.43 -9.39
CA GLN A 34 4.60 -5.97 -8.08
C GLN A 34 5.17 -4.56 -7.93
N ALA A 35 4.36 -3.54 -8.18
CA ALA A 35 4.76 -2.16 -7.96
C ALA A 35 5.08 -2.02 -6.47
N SER A 36 6.37 -1.88 -6.15
CA SER A 36 6.81 -1.74 -4.77
C SER A 36 6.18 -0.50 -4.17
N THR A 37 5.48 -0.69 -3.05
CA THR A 37 4.89 0.42 -2.30
C THR A 37 5.86 0.79 -1.18
N HIS A 38 6.39 2.00 -1.27
CA HIS A 38 7.22 2.61 -0.25
C HIS A 38 6.33 3.30 0.77
N ARG A 39 6.65 3.14 2.05
CA ARG A 39 5.93 3.76 3.16
C ARG A 39 6.92 4.27 4.18
N GLY A 40 6.54 5.33 4.88
CA GLY A 40 7.39 5.85 5.93
C GLY A 40 6.67 6.84 6.81
N VAL A 41 7.34 7.17 7.90
CA VAL A 41 6.92 8.17 8.86
C VAL A 41 8.12 9.04 9.16
N ASN A 42 7.94 10.36 9.07
CA ASN A 42 8.95 11.32 9.45
C ASN A 42 8.28 12.52 10.13
N GLY A 43 8.67 12.81 11.37
CA GLY A 43 8.05 13.85 12.19
C GLY A 43 6.52 13.68 12.25
N CYS A 44 5.81 14.74 11.87
CA CYS A 44 4.36 14.75 11.85
C CYS A 44 3.74 13.98 10.67
N PHE A 45 4.49 13.61 9.63
CA PHE A 45 3.91 13.01 8.43
C PHE A 45 4.10 11.50 8.36
N ALA A 46 2.99 10.78 8.13
CA ALA A 46 3.02 9.45 7.53
C ALA A 46 2.80 9.58 6.02
N TRP A 47 3.52 8.81 5.22
CA TRP A 47 3.46 8.89 3.77
C TRP A 47 3.61 7.52 3.11
N SER A 48 3.14 7.45 1.86
CA SER A 48 3.32 6.28 1.00
C SER A 48 3.35 6.67 -0.47
N TYR A 49 4.10 5.95 -1.27
CA TYR A 49 4.04 6.04 -2.73
C TYR A 49 4.32 4.67 -3.34
N GLY A 50 3.69 4.39 -4.48
CA GLY A 50 4.05 3.24 -5.31
C GLY A 50 5.05 3.66 -6.36
N ASP A 51 5.96 2.75 -6.73
CA ASP A 51 6.75 2.92 -7.93
C ASP A 51 5.80 2.97 -9.14
N GLY A 52 5.93 4.02 -9.94
CA GLY A 52 5.09 4.23 -11.11
C GLY A 52 5.94 4.38 -12.35
N ASN A 53 5.49 3.76 -13.44
CA ASN A 53 6.28 3.68 -14.67
C ASN A 53 6.48 5.06 -15.34
N THR A 54 5.48 5.94 -15.25
CA THR A 54 5.48 7.28 -15.87
C THR A 54 5.20 8.40 -14.88
N SER A 55 4.70 8.06 -13.69
CA SER A 55 4.39 9.03 -12.66
C SER A 55 4.31 8.36 -11.30
N VAL A 56 4.82 9.04 -10.28
CA VAL A 56 4.69 8.60 -8.88
C VAL A 56 3.66 9.47 -8.18
N THR A 57 2.69 8.83 -7.52
CA THR A 57 1.74 9.53 -6.64
C THR A 57 2.15 9.32 -5.19
N THR A 58 2.56 10.40 -4.53
CA THR A 58 2.83 10.39 -3.09
C THR A 58 1.58 10.77 -2.33
N TYR A 59 1.21 9.95 -1.35
CA TYR A 59 0.14 10.20 -0.39
C TYR A 59 0.73 10.53 0.96
N TRP A 60 0.06 11.37 1.74
CA TRP A 60 0.49 11.71 3.09
C TRP A 60 -0.67 11.99 4.03
N HIS A 61 -0.37 11.90 5.32
CA HIS A 61 -1.23 12.29 6.44
C HIS A 61 -0.39 13.03 7.48
N ASN A 62 -0.75 14.28 7.76
CA ASN A 62 -0.23 14.99 8.93
C ASN A 62 -0.92 14.43 10.18
N ARG A 63 -0.19 13.71 11.01
CA ARG A 63 -0.67 13.09 12.24
C ARG A 63 -0.67 14.04 13.44
N CYS A 64 -0.05 15.21 13.30
CA CYS A 64 -0.06 16.24 14.32
C CYS A 64 -1.33 17.11 14.20
N SER A 65 -1.75 17.72 15.30
CA SER A 65 -2.88 18.66 15.33
C SER A 65 -2.54 20.05 14.77
N THR A 66 -1.26 20.34 14.55
CA THR A 66 -0.73 21.61 14.06
C THR A 66 -0.43 21.59 12.56
N LYS A 67 -0.33 22.77 11.94
CA LYS A 67 0.10 22.91 10.54
C LYS A 67 1.59 22.65 10.41
N HIS A 68 1.99 21.79 9.46
CA HIS A 68 3.39 21.45 9.20
C HIS A 68 3.70 21.53 7.71
N LYS A 69 4.98 21.75 7.37
CA LYS A 69 5.48 21.77 6.00
C LYS A 69 5.91 20.36 5.60
N LEU A 70 5.24 19.74 4.65
CA LEU A 70 5.72 18.52 4.01
C LEU A 70 6.72 18.89 2.92
N LYS A 71 7.90 18.27 2.91
CA LYS A 71 8.89 18.39 1.84
C LYS A 71 9.08 17.05 1.13
N ILE A 72 8.89 17.06 -0.19
CA ILE A 72 9.09 15.91 -1.07
C ILE A 72 10.21 16.26 -2.06
N LYS A 73 11.37 15.63 -1.92
CA LYS A 73 12.48 15.75 -2.85
C LYS A 73 12.38 14.66 -3.90
N TYR A 74 12.45 15.02 -5.18
CA TYR A 74 12.29 14.10 -6.30
C TYR A 74 13.23 14.45 -7.46
N SER A 75 13.64 13.45 -8.21
CA SER A 75 14.52 13.57 -9.39
C SER A 75 13.73 13.44 -10.69
N LEU A 76 14.05 14.28 -11.68
CA LEU A 76 13.53 14.24 -13.06
C LEU A 76 14.63 13.81 -14.05
N SER A 77 15.43 12.81 -13.67
CA SER A 77 16.63 12.31 -14.37
C SER A 77 17.81 13.30 -14.43
N TRP A 78 17.63 14.52 -14.94
CA TRP A 78 18.70 15.52 -15.10
C TRP A 78 18.75 16.56 -13.98
N THR A 79 17.77 16.58 -13.07
CA THR A 79 17.72 17.55 -11.98
C THR A 79 16.92 17.01 -10.80
N THR A 80 17.19 17.57 -9.62
CA THR A 80 16.41 17.30 -8.41
C THR A 80 15.59 18.53 -8.03
N ARG A 81 14.31 18.33 -7.73
CA ARG A 81 13.39 19.37 -7.28
C ARG A 81 12.81 19.02 -5.92
N THR A 82 12.29 20.04 -5.25
CA THR A 82 11.60 19.88 -3.97
C THR A 82 10.21 20.48 -4.08
N TYR A 83 9.20 19.66 -3.83
CA TYR A 83 7.83 20.11 -3.62
C TYR A 83 7.62 20.37 -2.13
N THR A 84 7.05 21.53 -1.80
CA THR A 84 6.68 21.89 -0.42
C THR A 84 5.18 22.13 -0.33
N ALA A 85 4.53 21.51 0.65
CA ALA A 85 3.12 21.74 0.96
C ALA A 85 2.95 22.12 2.43
N VAL A 86 2.14 23.14 2.71
CA VAL A 86 1.68 23.43 4.08
C VAL A 86 0.41 22.62 4.32
N VAL A 87 0.48 21.66 5.23
CA VAL A 87 -0.60 20.71 5.50
C VAL A 87 -1.20 21.01 6.86
N LYS A 88 -2.53 21.17 6.91
CA LYS A 88 -3.27 21.38 8.16
C LYS A 88 -3.09 20.19 9.12
N GLY A 89 -3.32 20.40 10.40
CA GLY A 89 -3.31 19.33 11.38
C GLY A 89 -4.34 18.24 11.03
N ASN A 90 -3.99 16.98 11.23
CA ASN A 90 -4.83 15.81 10.90
C ASN A 90 -5.26 15.72 9.43
N ALA A 91 -4.67 16.53 8.54
CA ALA A 91 -5.08 16.58 7.14
C ALA A 91 -4.29 15.58 6.29
N LYS A 92 -4.97 15.02 5.30
CA LYS A 92 -4.40 14.14 4.29
C LYS A 92 -4.25 14.86 2.96
N GLY A 93 -3.39 14.34 2.10
CA GLY A 93 -3.23 14.86 0.75
C GLY A 93 -2.45 13.91 -0.13
N HIS A 94 -2.35 14.29 -1.41
CA HIS A 94 -1.53 13.59 -2.37
C HIS A 94 -0.97 14.54 -3.42
N LYS A 95 0.12 14.12 -4.07
CA LYS A 95 0.74 14.81 -5.20
C LYS A 95 1.18 13.77 -6.21
N LYS A 96 0.71 13.93 -7.45
CA LYS A 96 1.25 13.22 -8.60
C LYS A 96 2.45 13.99 -9.16
N LEU A 97 3.56 13.31 -9.31
CA LEU A 97 4.79 13.81 -9.92
C LEU A 97 5.04 13.00 -11.19
N GLN A 98 4.99 13.64 -12.35
CA GLN A 98 5.26 13.00 -13.63
C GLN A 98 6.77 12.81 -13.81
N THR A 99 7.14 11.68 -14.41
CA THR A 99 8.52 11.30 -14.76
C THR A 99 9.51 11.56 -13.61
N ALA A 100 9.08 11.22 -12.38
CA ALA A 100 9.78 11.56 -11.16
C ALA A 100 10.08 10.33 -10.31
N THR A 101 11.30 10.25 -9.81
CA THR A 101 11.71 9.28 -8.77
C THR A 101 11.79 9.99 -7.44
N ILE A 102 11.15 9.44 -6.40
CA ILE A 102 11.20 10.02 -5.05
C ILE A 102 12.58 9.79 -4.44
N VAL A 103 13.19 10.86 -3.93
CA VAL A 103 14.49 10.82 -3.25
C VAL A 103 14.29 10.80 -1.74
N SER A 104 13.45 11.69 -1.22
CA SER A 104 13.12 11.73 0.21
C SER A 104 11.82 12.46 0.49
N ILE A 105 11.17 12.10 1.59
CA ILE A 105 9.97 12.75 2.12
C ILE A 105 10.16 12.99 3.61
N TYR A 106 10.06 14.24 4.05
CA TYR A 106 10.33 14.62 5.43
C TYR A 106 9.49 15.81 5.91
N ASP A 107 9.36 15.94 7.23
CA ASP A 107 8.74 17.08 7.88
C ASP A 107 9.72 18.26 7.92
N GLY A 108 9.33 19.37 7.31
CA GLY A 108 10.06 20.64 7.31
C GLY A 108 9.77 21.52 8.53
N GLY A 109 9.00 21.03 9.48
CA GLY A 109 8.63 21.71 10.72
C GLY A 109 7.30 22.45 10.64
N ARG A 110 6.97 23.13 11.75
CA ARG A 110 5.73 23.89 11.90
C ARG A 110 5.67 25.04 10.88
N ALA A 111 4.48 25.25 10.31
CA ALA A 111 4.22 26.26 9.30
C ALA A 111 3.61 27.54 9.86
#